data_AF-A0AAV8X794-F1
#
_entry.id   AF-A0AAV8X794-F1
#
_cell.length_a   1.000
_cell.length_b   1.000
_cell.length_c   1.000
_cell.angle_alpha   90.00
_cell.angle_beta   90.00
_cell.angle_gamma   90.00
#
_symmetry.space_group_name_H-M   'P 1'
#
loop_
_entity.id
_entity.type
_entity.pdbx_description
1 polymer ?
#
loop_
_entity_poly.entity_id
_entity_poly.type
_entity_poly.pdbx_seq_one_letter_code
_entity_poly.pdbx_strand_id
1 'polypeptide(L)'
;MASRQVFLKDLKVADLKRELEERECETTGKKADLQNRLKEALENEGENPDIFLFEIAGDINSALQSLKGSLEQKLIENGSNLEQKFEETSGNLRGIEQNLRGMEQRLVETSGNLRGMEQKLIENMDQKLMENYTSLEKKIMENSSYLQKQIGEYVDGKFGEIENKFLEVERKIATLRLGSEEQQQMVNTSLKSPGSDSDRLSKPELSSPVEISKIRMKPPLFDGKSSWVNYLRQFEAAAKANGWSLAEKATALTLALRGDATDILQTLSLEEQEDYHQLVRHLEMRYAQCITKYHRDTKGVQVVYWILKMPVRDREGRCLILIYLIDLKLL
;
A
#
# COMPACT_ATOMS: atom_id res chain seq x y z
N MET A 1 13.72 78.58 34.30
CA MET A 1 13.99 77.87 35.56
C MET A 1 12.69 77.86 36.35
N ALA A 2 12.37 76.83 37.12
CA ALA A 2 11.17 76.86 37.96
C ALA A 2 11.41 77.85 39.11
N SER A 3 10.92 79.09 38.97
CA SER A 3 10.94 80.10 40.02
C SER A 3 9.72 79.89 40.91
N ARG A 4 9.90 79.96 42.23
CA ARG A 4 8.80 79.97 43.20
C ARG A 4 8.64 81.39 43.73
N GLN A 5 7.41 81.87 43.72
CA GLN A 5 7.05 83.15 44.32
C GLN A 5 6.84 82.99 45.83
N VAL A 6 7.51 83.83 46.62
CA VAL A 6 7.53 83.74 48.08
C VAL A 6 7.43 85.13 48.69
N PHE A 7 6.68 85.28 49.78
CA PHE A 7 6.57 86.54 50.53
C PHE A 7 7.81 86.80 51.40
N LEU A 8 8.05 88.07 51.76
CA LEU A 8 9.18 88.51 52.60
C LEU A 8 9.39 87.67 53.88
N LYS A 9 8.29 87.30 54.55
CA LYS A 9 8.30 86.50 55.79
C LYS A 9 8.89 85.09 55.59
N ASP A 10 8.72 84.53 54.40
CA ASP A 10 9.03 83.14 54.06
C ASP A 10 10.38 83.01 53.32
N LEU A 11 11.08 84.12 53.05
CA LEU A 11 12.43 84.09 52.50
C LEU A 11 13.44 83.43 53.45
N LYS A 12 14.38 82.67 52.88
CA LYS A 12 15.53 82.12 53.62
C LYS A 12 16.63 83.17 53.73
N VAL A 13 17.53 83.04 54.71
CA VAL A 13 18.64 83.99 54.93
C VAL A 13 19.52 84.17 53.69
N ALA A 14 19.75 83.10 52.92
CA ALA A 14 20.51 83.18 51.67
C ALA A 14 19.80 84.06 50.62
N ASP A 15 18.47 83.95 50.51
CA ASP A 15 17.68 84.74 49.58
C ASP A 15 17.54 86.19 50.06
N LEU A 16 17.37 86.42 51.36
CA LEU A 16 17.35 87.77 51.96
C LEU A 16 18.64 88.53 51.69
N LYS A 17 19.80 87.87 51.81
CA LYS A 17 21.09 88.50 51.54
C LYS A 17 21.27 88.82 50.05
N ARG A 18 20.84 87.93 49.15
CA ARG A 18 20.88 88.17 47.71
C ARG A 18 20.04 89.39 47.32
N GLU A 19 18.79 89.47 47.80
CA GLU A 19 17.89 90.59 47.52
C GLU A 19 18.37 91.93 48.11
N LEU A 20 19.06 91.89 49.26
CA LEU A 20 19.72 93.06 49.85
C LEU A 20 20.99 93.46 49.08
N GLU A 21 21.77 92.50 48.60
CA GLU A 21 22.97 92.74 47.78
C GLU A 21 22.61 93.35 46.42
N GLU A 22 21.54 92.89 45.79
CA GLU A 22 20.98 93.49 44.55
C GLU A 22 20.52 94.93 44.74
N ARG A 23 20.15 95.31 45.97
CA ARG A 23 19.74 96.66 46.37
C ARG A 23 20.87 97.45 47.05
N GLU A 24 22.11 96.99 46.94
CA GLU A 24 23.32 97.61 47.51
C GLU A 24 23.24 97.88 49.04
N CYS A 25 22.49 97.04 49.77
CA CYS A 25 22.27 97.15 51.21
C CYS A 25 23.19 96.22 52.02
N GLU A 26 23.37 96.52 53.31
CA GLU A 26 24.18 95.69 54.21
C GLU A 26 23.56 94.28 54.41
N THR A 27 24.35 93.23 54.15
CA THR A 27 23.93 91.82 54.23
C THR A 27 24.31 91.10 55.53
N THR A 28 24.79 91.84 56.54
CA THR A 28 25.27 91.31 57.83
C THR A 28 24.16 91.29 58.90
N GLY A 29 24.17 90.34 59.83
CA GLY A 29 23.18 90.28 60.93
C GLY A 29 22.31 89.01 60.93
N LYS A 30 21.33 88.96 61.84
CA LYS A 30 20.39 87.83 61.99
C LYS A 30 19.25 87.96 60.96
N LYS A 31 18.50 86.86 60.75
CA LYS A 31 17.38 86.82 59.78
C LYS A 31 16.40 87.99 59.95
N ALA A 32 16.03 88.32 61.18
CA ALA A 32 15.10 89.41 61.47
C ALA A 32 15.66 90.78 61.05
N ASP A 33 16.96 91.02 61.28
CA ASP A 33 17.63 92.26 60.90
C ASP A 33 17.65 92.43 59.38
N LEU A 34 17.93 91.34 58.65
CA LEU A 34 17.91 91.31 57.19
C LEU A 34 16.49 91.51 56.62
N GLN A 35 15.47 90.90 57.25
CA GLN A 35 14.08 91.09 56.86
C GLN A 35 13.62 92.54 57.05
N ASN A 36 14.00 93.17 58.18
CA ASN A 36 13.65 94.56 58.44
C ASN A 36 14.33 95.52 57.46
N ARG A 37 15.62 95.33 57.16
CA ARG A 37 16.30 96.16 56.15
C ARG A 37 15.71 95.99 54.77
N LEU A 38 15.38 94.76 54.38
CA LEU A 38 14.76 94.51 53.07
C LEU A 38 13.34 95.09 53.04
N LYS A 39 12.63 95.09 54.17
CA LYS A 39 11.33 95.76 54.32
C LYS A 39 11.47 97.27 54.09
N GLU A 40 12.40 97.92 54.77
CA GLU A 40 12.67 99.35 54.64
C GLU A 40 13.11 99.71 53.20
N ALA A 41 13.94 98.88 52.57
CA ALA A 41 14.36 99.06 51.18
C ALA A 41 13.18 98.99 50.20
N LEU A 42 12.25 98.04 50.39
CA LEU A 42 11.04 97.93 49.57
C LEU A 42 10.08 99.12 49.76
N GLU A 43 9.91 99.60 51.00
CA GLU A 43 9.09 100.79 51.29
C GLU A 43 9.68 102.04 50.61
N ASN A 44 11.01 102.17 50.56
CA ASN A 44 11.70 103.24 49.85
C ASN A 44 11.57 103.14 48.33
N GLU A 45 11.44 101.92 47.79
CA GLU A 45 11.14 101.66 46.37
C GLU A 45 9.65 101.90 46.03
N GLY A 46 8.80 102.15 47.03
CA GLY A 46 7.35 102.33 46.86
C GLY A 46 6.57 101.03 46.73
N GLU A 47 7.20 99.90 46.99
CA GLU A 47 6.60 98.56 46.96
C GLU A 47 6.06 98.19 48.34
N ASN A 48 4.93 97.48 48.38
CA ASN A 48 4.36 97.04 49.66
C ASN A 48 5.04 95.73 50.14
N PRO A 49 5.80 95.74 51.25
CA PRO A 49 6.57 94.57 51.68
C PRO A 49 5.72 93.35 52.05
N ASP A 50 4.44 93.56 52.40
CA ASP A 50 3.53 92.48 52.79
C ASP A 50 2.87 91.80 51.59
N ILE A 51 2.91 92.43 50.41
CA ILE A 51 2.28 91.95 49.17
C ILE A 51 3.32 91.59 48.10
N PHE A 52 4.53 92.16 48.20
CA PHE A 52 5.62 91.90 47.26
C PHE A 52 6.02 90.41 47.24
N LEU A 53 6.10 89.86 46.01
CA LEU A 53 6.44 88.46 45.75
C LEU A 53 7.84 88.37 45.15
N PHE A 54 8.75 87.73 45.88
CA PHE A 54 10.11 87.51 45.41
C PHE A 54 10.17 86.24 44.56
N GLU A 55 10.92 86.30 43.46
CA GLU A 55 11.20 85.12 42.63
C GLU A 55 12.45 84.40 43.13
N ILE A 56 12.24 83.27 43.78
CA ILE A 56 13.33 82.43 44.29
C ILE A 56 13.51 81.22 43.38
N ALA A 57 14.77 80.86 43.08
CA ALA A 57 15.07 79.63 42.36
C ALA A 57 14.54 78.40 43.14
N GLY A 58 13.69 77.59 42.50
CA GLY A 58 13.14 76.38 43.11
C GLY A 58 14.21 75.32 43.43
N ASP A 59 13.95 74.49 44.44
CA ASP A 59 14.84 73.38 44.83
C ASP A 59 14.69 72.21 43.84
N ILE A 60 15.39 72.33 42.72
CA ILE A 60 15.44 71.35 41.64
C ILE A 60 15.99 70.01 42.13
N ASN A 61 16.86 70.01 43.14
CA ASN A 61 17.57 68.81 43.57
C ASN A 61 16.64 67.85 44.33
N SER A 62 15.77 68.36 45.21
CA SER A 62 14.78 67.51 45.89
C SER A 62 13.73 66.93 44.92
N ALA A 63 13.29 67.72 43.93
CA ALA A 63 12.40 67.23 42.87
C ALA A 63 13.05 66.11 42.04
N LEU A 64 14.33 66.25 41.68
CA LEU A 64 15.09 65.22 40.97
C LEU A 64 15.23 63.93 41.79
N GLN A 65 15.49 64.03 43.09
CA GLN A 65 15.58 62.84 43.97
C GLN A 65 14.25 62.11 44.09
N SER A 66 13.13 62.85 44.20
CA SER A 66 11.79 62.26 44.23
C SER A 66 11.43 61.58 42.92
N LEU A 67 11.73 62.23 41.78
CA LEU A 67 11.50 61.65 40.46
C LEU A 67 12.34 60.39 40.24
N LYS A 68 13.62 60.44 40.63
CA LYS A 68 14.53 59.29 40.57
C LYS A 68 13.98 58.10 41.37
N GLY A 69 13.59 58.31 42.63
CA GLY A 69 13.03 57.26 43.47
C GLY A 69 11.74 56.67 42.88
N SER A 70 10.85 57.51 42.33
CA SER A 70 9.64 57.05 41.66
C SER A 70 9.94 56.22 40.41
N LEU A 71 10.94 56.62 39.62
CA LEU A 71 11.35 55.88 38.43
C LEU A 71 11.97 54.54 38.79
N GLU A 72 12.86 54.51 39.78
CA GLU A 72 13.47 53.27 40.32
C GLU A 72 12.39 52.30 40.81
N GLN A 73 11.41 52.80 41.56
CA GLN A 73 10.30 51.98 42.04
C GLN A 73 9.48 51.39 40.90
N LYS A 74 9.12 52.19 39.88
CA LYS A 74 8.39 51.70 38.70
C LYS A 74 9.18 50.68 37.88
N LEU A 75 10.50 50.85 37.78
CA LEU A 75 11.36 49.89 37.10
C LEU A 75 11.37 48.54 37.82
N ILE A 76 11.48 48.55 39.16
CA ILE A 76 11.44 47.33 39.98
C ILE A 76 10.07 46.65 39.86
N GLU A 77 8.99 47.41 39.99
CA GLU A 77 7.62 46.88 39.91
C GLU A 77 7.32 46.26 38.55
N ASN A 78 7.68 46.94 37.46
CA ASN A 78 7.54 46.41 36.11
C ASN A 78 8.40 45.16 35.89
N GLY A 79 9.64 45.14 36.41
CA GLY A 79 10.52 43.98 36.37
C GLY A 79 9.88 42.77 37.05
N SER A 80 9.40 42.95 38.29
CA SER A 80 8.72 41.90 39.06
C SER A 80 7.45 41.39 38.35
N ASN A 81 6.67 42.28 37.74
CA ASN A 81 5.44 41.90 37.02
C ASN A 81 5.75 41.10 35.75
N LEU A 82 6.79 41.48 35.01
CA LEU A 82 7.26 40.73 33.84
C LEU A 82 7.79 39.34 34.23
N GLU A 83 8.58 39.26 35.30
CA GLU A 83 9.10 37.99 35.84
C GLU A 83 7.95 37.04 36.22
N GLN A 84 6.95 37.55 36.93
CA GLN A 84 5.76 36.78 37.31
C GLN A 84 5.01 36.27 36.07
N LYS A 85 4.75 37.14 35.09
CA LYS A 85 4.07 36.73 33.84
C LYS A 85 4.87 35.69 33.09
N PHE A 86 6.20 35.82 33.06
CA PHE A 86 7.07 34.84 32.43
C PHE A 86 6.96 33.47 33.11
N GLU A 87 7.00 33.43 34.44
CA GLU A 87 6.86 32.20 35.20
C GLU A 87 5.48 31.56 35.02
N GLU A 88 4.39 32.35 35.03
CA GLU A 88 3.04 31.88 34.72
C GLU A 88 2.95 31.29 33.30
N THR A 89 3.52 31.96 32.30
CA THR A 89 3.55 31.42 30.93
C THR A 89 4.38 30.15 30.80
N SER A 90 5.51 30.05 31.52
CA SER A 90 6.36 28.86 31.58
C SER A 90 5.63 27.68 32.21
N GLY A 91 4.93 27.91 33.32
CA GLY A 91 4.10 26.91 33.99
C GLY A 91 2.97 26.39 33.10
N ASN A 92 2.28 27.30 32.39
CA ASN A 92 1.24 26.94 31.44
C ASN A 92 1.78 26.11 30.26
N LEU A 93 2.93 26.48 29.70
CA LEU A 93 3.59 25.72 28.64
C LEU A 93 3.93 24.30 29.11
N ARG A 94 4.50 24.16 30.31
CA ARG A 94 4.80 22.85 30.89
C ARG A 94 3.54 22.00 31.07
N GLY A 95 2.43 22.60 31.49
CA GLY A 95 1.13 21.90 31.60
C GLY A 95 0.60 21.42 30.24
N ILE A 96 0.72 22.24 29.20
CA ILE A 96 0.34 21.87 27.82
C ILE A 96 1.21 20.71 27.31
N GLU A 97 2.52 20.76 27.52
CA GLU A 97 3.46 19.70 27.12
C GLU A 97 3.14 18.35 27.78
N GLN A 98 2.80 18.36 29.09
CA GLN A 98 2.41 17.15 29.80
C GLN A 98 1.10 16.56 29.26
N ASN A 99 0.11 17.41 28.98
CA ASN A 99 -1.15 16.99 28.38
C ASN A 99 -0.95 16.40 26.97
N LEU A 100 -0.09 17.01 26.15
CA LEU A 100 0.26 16.49 24.83
C LEU A 100 0.91 15.10 24.93
N ARG A 101 1.90 14.92 25.83
CA ARG A 101 2.50 13.60 26.07
C ARG A 101 1.48 12.55 26.50
N GLY A 102 0.54 12.91 27.40
CA GLY A 102 -0.52 12.00 27.83
C GLY A 102 -1.53 11.67 26.71
N MET A 103 -1.77 12.59 25.78
CA MET A 103 -2.58 12.33 24.60
C MET A 103 -1.86 11.42 23.60
N GLU A 104 -0.56 11.64 23.37
CA GLU A 104 0.28 10.80 22.51
C GLU A 104 0.32 9.35 23.01
N GLN A 105 0.52 9.14 24.30
CA GLN A 105 0.51 7.79 24.90
C GLN A 105 -0.83 7.07 24.66
N ARG A 106 -1.96 7.73 24.91
CA ARG A 106 -3.30 7.16 24.67
C ARG A 106 -3.53 6.82 23.19
N LEU A 107 -2.99 7.63 22.28
CA LEU A 107 -3.09 7.40 20.84
C LEU A 107 -2.28 6.17 20.42
N VAL A 108 -1.08 6.00 20.98
CA VAL A 108 -0.24 4.82 20.79
C VAL A 108 -0.93 3.56 21.33
N GLU A 109 -1.48 3.60 22.54
CA GLU A 109 -2.22 2.47 23.13
C GLU A 109 -3.45 2.09 22.31
N THR A 110 -4.25 3.08 21.88
CA THR A 110 -5.45 2.84 21.07
C THR A 110 -5.09 2.22 19.71
N SER A 111 -4.02 2.72 19.08
CA SER A 111 -3.50 2.17 17.82
C SER A 111 -3.00 0.73 17.99
N GLY A 112 -2.30 0.43 19.09
CA GLY A 112 -1.86 -0.92 19.43
C GLY A 112 -3.02 -1.89 19.64
N ASN A 113 -4.08 -1.44 20.33
CA ASN A 113 -5.28 -2.25 20.54
C ASN A 113 -6.03 -2.55 19.23
N LEU A 114 -6.19 -1.56 18.35
CA LEU A 114 -6.80 -1.75 17.03
C LEU A 114 -6.01 -2.76 16.21
N ARG A 115 -4.68 -2.63 16.15
CA ARG A 115 -3.81 -3.59 15.48
C ARG A 115 -3.96 -5.00 16.05
N GLY A 116 -4.05 -5.13 17.37
CA GLY A 116 -4.27 -6.41 18.03
C GLY A 116 -5.64 -7.04 17.70
N MET A 117 -6.68 -6.24 17.56
CA MET A 117 -8.00 -6.70 17.12
C MET A 117 -7.99 -7.13 15.64
N GLU A 118 -7.36 -6.35 14.77
CA GLU A 118 -7.19 -6.67 13.35
C GLU A 118 -6.45 -8.00 13.18
N GLN A 119 -5.35 -8.19 13.91
CA GLN A 119 -4.59 -9.44 13.87
C GLN A 119 -5.43 -10.64 14.32
N LYS A 120 -6.18 -10.52 15.43
CA LYS A 120 -7.08 -11.59 15.89
C LYS A 120 -8.19 -11.91 14.88
N LEU A 121 -8.71 -10.89 14.18
CA LEU A 121 -9.71 -11.09 13.15
C LEU A 121 -9.14 -11.87 11.96
N ILE A 122 -7.94 -11.50 11.51
CA ILE A 122 -7.22 -12.21 10.44
C ILE A 122 -6.96 -13.66 10.85
N GLU A 123 -6.40 -13.89 12.04
CA GLU A 123 -6.13 -15.24 12.56
C GLU A 123 -7.40 -16.10 12.62
N ASN A 124 -8.54 -15.54 13.07
CA ASN A 124 -9.81 -16.26 13.10
C ASN A 124 -10.32 -16.62 11.69
N MET A 125 -10.22 -15.69 10.75
CA MET A 125 -10.63 -15.93 9.37
C MET A 125 -9.74 -16.97 8.70
N ASP A 126 -8.42 -16.89 8.88
CA ASP A 126 -7.46 -17.85 8.34
C ASP A 126 -7.70 -19.25 8.91
N GLN A 127 -7.94 -19.36 10.21
CA GLN A 127 -8.28 -20.63 10.84
C GLN A 127 -9.56 -21.23 10.23
N LYS A 128 -10.63 -20.45 10.11
CA LYS A 128 -11.89 -20.93 9.50
C LYS A 128 -11.74 -21.31 8.04
N LEU A 129 -10.94 -20.56 7.27
CA LEU A 129 -10.64 -20.90 5.88
C LEU A 129 -9.87 -22.22 5.80
N MET A 130 -8.87 -22.42 6.66
CA MET A 130 -8.10 -23.66 6.72
C MET A 130 -8.95 -24.86 7.14
N GLU A 131 -9.82 -24.72 8.14
CA GLU A 131 -10.75 -25.78 8.56
C GLU A 131 -11.72 -26.17 7.44
N ASN A 132 -12.27 -25.18 6.73
CA ASN A 132 -13.15 -25.45 5.59
C ASN A 132 -12.40 -26.11 4.43
N TYR A 133 -11.19 -25.64 4.12
CA TYR A 133 -10.35 -26.18 3.05
C TYR A 133 -9.98 -27.63 3.31
N THR A 134 -9.48 -27.94 4.52
CA THR A 134 -9.15 -29.32 4.93
C THR A 134 -10.35 -30.26 4.93
N SER A 135 -11.53 -29.77 5.36
CA SER A 135 -12.78 -30.54 5.28
C SER A 135 -13.17 -30.84 3.83
N LEU A 136 -13.04 -29.87 2.94
CA LEU A 136 -13.35 -30.03 1.52
C LEU A 136 -12.38 -30.99 0.84
N GLU A 137 -11.08 -30.87 1.09
CA GLU A 137 -10.06 -31.80 0.59
C GLU A 137 -10.34 -33.23 1.02
N LYS A 138 -10.68 -33.43 2.30
CA LYS A 138 -11.03 -34.76 2.82
C LYS A 138 -12.22 -35.36 2.07
N LYS A 139 -13.29 -34.59 1.86
CA LYS A 139 -14.48 -35.05 1.09
C LYS A 139 -14.14 -35.39 -0.36
N ILE A 140 -13.29 -34.60 -1.01
CA ILE A 140 -12.83 -34.88 -2.37
C ILE A 140 -12.05 -36.20 -2.39
N MET A 141 -11.15 -36.41 -1.42
CA MET A 141 -10.35 -37.63 -1.32
C MET A 141 -11.21 -38.88 -1.07
N GLU A 142 -12.18 -38.78 -0.16
CA GLU A 142 -13.13 -39.86 0.13
C GLU A 142 -13.97 -40.22 -1.10
N ASN A 143 -14.53 -39.22 -1.79
CA ASN A 143 -15.29 -39.44 -3.02
C ASN A 143 -14.42 -40.02 -4.14
N SER A 144 -13.19 -39.55 -4.29
CA SER A 144 -12.24 -40.06 -5.29
C SER A 144 -11.91 -41.53 -5.03
N SER A 145 -11.64 -41.89 -3.77
CA SER A 145 -11.38 -43.27 -3.35
C SER A 145 -12.60 -44.17 -3.61
N TYR A 146 -13.80 -43.69 -3.27
CA TYR A 146 -15.04 -44.42 -3.52
C TYR A 146 -15.25 -44.69 -5.02
N LEU A 147 -15.12 -43.66 -5.86
CA LEU A 147 -15.26 -43.81 -7.31
C LEU A 147 -14.20 -44.72 -7.90
N GLN A 148 -12.95 -44.61 -7.44
CA GLN A 148 -11.87 -45.49 -7.88
C GLN A 148 -12.16 -46.96 -7.54
N LYS A 149 -12.71 -47.23 -6.36
CA LYS A 149 -13.14 -48.57 -5.96
C LYS A 149 -14.28 -49.10 -6.84
N GLN A 150 -15.31 -48.30 -7.08
CA GLN A 150 -16.44 -48.68 -7.94
C GLN A 150 -16.01 -48.97 -9.38
N ILE A 151 -15.10 -48.15 -9.94
CA ILE A 151 -14.54 -48.39 -11.27
C ILE A 151 -13.73 -49.69 -11.28
N GLY A 152 -12.90 -49.93 -10.25
CA GLY A 152 -12.13 -51.18 -10.11
C GLY A 152 -13.03 -52.41 -10.13
N GLU A 153 -14.05 -52.44 -9.26
CA GLU A 153 -15.01 -53.56 -9.19
C GLU A 153 -15.73 -53.80 -10.52
N TYR A 154 -16.13 -52.73 -11.22
CA TYR A 154 -16.79 -52.83 -12.53
C TYR A 154 -15.84 -53.37 -13.61
N VAL A 155 -14.62 -52.84 -13.67
CA VAL A 155 -13.61 -53.27 -14.65
C VAL A 155 -13.20 -54.72 -14.40
N ASP A 156 -12.92 -55.11 -13.16
CA ASP A 156 -12.55 -56.49 -12.80
C ASP A 156 -13.67 -57.47 -13.17
N GLY A 157 -14.93 -57.12 -12.91
CA GLY A 157 -16.08 -57.93 -13.31
C GLY A 157 -16.19 -58.08 -14.83
N LYS A 158 -16.02 -57.00 -15.60
CA LYS A 158 -16.01 -57.07 -17.07
C LYS A 158 -14.81 -57.81 -17.63
N PHE A 159 -13.66 -57.72 -16.98
CA PHE A 159 -12.48 -58.49 -17.36
C PHE A 159 -12.72 -59.99 -17.18
N GLY A 160 -13.31 -60.40 -16.05
CA GLY A 160 -13.70 -61.80 -15.82
C GLY A 160 -14.73 -62.33 -16.83
N GLU A 161 -15.72 -61.51 -17.23
CA GLU A 161 -16.64 -61.88 -18.33
C GLU A 161 -15.90 -62.10 -19.67
N ILE A 162 -14.92 -61.25 -19.97
CA ILE A 162 -14.09 -61.36 -21.19
C ILE A 162 -13.21 -62.60 -21.13
N GLU A 163 -12.54 -62.87 -20.01
CA GLU A 163 -11.71 -64.06 -19.80
C GLU A 163 -12.51 -65.35 -19.99
N ASN A 164 -13.72 -65.43 -19.43
CA ASN A 164 -14.59 -66.57 -19.63
C ASN A 164 -14.98 -66.78 -21.10
N LYS A 165 -15.32 -65.70 -21.82
CA LYS A 165 -15.60 -65.76 -23.26
C LYS A 165 -14.37 -66.18 -24.06
N PHE A 166 -13.18 -65.73 -23.66
CA PHE A 166 -11.92 -66.09 -24.29
C PHE A 166 -11.65 -67.59 -24.13
N LEU A 167 -11.77 -68.14 -22.91
CA LEU A 167 -11.63 -69.58 -22.64
C LEU A 167 -12.63 -70.43 -23.45
N GLU A 168 -13.86 -69.95 -23.64
CA GLU A 168 -14.84 -70.63 -24.48
C GLU A 168 -14.46 -70.63 -25.97
N VAL A 169 -13.95 -69.51 -26.47
CA VAL A 169 -13.43 -69.42 -27.85
C VAL A 169 -12.24 -70.36 -28.03
N GLU A 170 -11.30 -70.40 -27.09
CA GLU A 170 -10.16 -71.32 -27.14
C GLU A 170 -10.61 -72.78 -27.19
N ARG A 171 -11.60 -73.16 -26.36
CA ARG A 171 -12.19 -74.51 -26.37
C ARG A 171 -12.83 -74.85 -27.72
N LYS A 172 -13.60 -73.92 -28.29
CA LYS A 172 -14.22 -74.10 -29.62
C LYS A 172 -13.18 -74.24 -30.72
N ILE A 173 -12.10 -73.47 -30.67
CA ILE A 173 -10.98 -73.60 -31.60
C ILE A 173 -10.33 -74.97 -31.47
N ALA A 174 -10.11 -75.47 -30.25
CA ALA A 174 -9.54 -76.79 -30.01
C ALA A 174 -10.42 -77.92 -30.59
N THR A 175 -11.74 -77.87 -30.40
CA THR A 175 -12.65 -78.88 -30.97
C THR A 175 -12.71 -78.82 -32.50
N LEU A 176 -12.70 -77.61 -33.08
CA LEU A 176 -12.67 -77.45 -34.53
C LEU A 176 -11.37 -77.98 -35.15
N ARG A 177 -10.24 -77.82 -34.46
CA ARG A 177 -8.95 -78.40 -34.90
C ARG A 177 -8.99 -79.92 -34.93
N LEU A 178 -9.49 -80.55 -33.87
CA LEU A 178 -9.62 -82.02 -33.82
C LEU A 178 -10.53 -82.55 -34.95
N GLY A 179 -11.68 -81.92 -35.19
CA GLY A 179 -12.56 -82.31 -36.29
C GLY A 179 -11.95 -82.09 -37.68
N SER A 180 -11.14 -81.04 -37.84
CA SER A 180 -10.38 -80.80 -39.07
C SER A 180 -9.26 -81.83 -39.28
N GLU A 181 -8.61 -82.29 -38.21
CA GLU A 181 -7.59 -83.34 -38.24
C GLU A 181 -8.19 -84.71 -38.62
N GLU A 182 -9.40 -85.04 -38.15
CA GLU A 182 -10.15 -86.24 -38.56
C GLU A 182 -10.51 -86.21 -40.05
N GLN A 183 -10.94 -85.04 -40.55
CA GLN A 183 -11.23 -84.84 -41.98
C GLN A 183 -9.95 -84.87 -42.83
N GLN A 184 -8.84 -84.30 -42.35
CA GLN A 184 -7.54 -84.38 -43.02
C GLN A 184 -6.93 -85.77 -42.99
N GLN A 185 -7.14 -86.56 -41.93
CA GLN A 185 -6.73 -87.97 -41.93
C GLN A 185 -7.50 -88.76 -42.99
N MET A 186 -8.82 -88.58 -43.16
CA MET A 186 -9.56 -89.25 -44.26
C MET A 186 -9.10 -88.83 -45.66
N VAL A 187 -8.72 -87.57 -45.86
CA VAL A 187 -8.19 -87.05 -47.14
C VAL A 187 -6.78 -87.59 -47.41
N ASN A 188 -5.93 -87.68 -46.38
CA ASN A 188 -4.55 -88.17 -46.50
C ASN A 188 -4.45 -89.70 -46.67
N THR A 189 -5.43 -90.49 -46.20
CA THR A 189 -5.46 -91.95 -46.48
C THR A 189 -5.85 -92.28 -47.93
N SER A 190 -6.42 -91.32 -48.67
CA SER A 190 -6.81 -91.51 -50.08
C SER A 190 -5.72 -91.09 -51.08
N LEU A 191 -4.62 -90.47 -50.65
CA LEU A 191 -3.54 -90.04 -51.54
C LEU A 191 -2.17 -90.40 -50.97
N LYS A 192 -1.73 -91.64 -51.24
CA LYS A 192 -0.32 -92.02 -51.12
C LYS A 192 0.47 -91.55 -52.36
N SER A 193 1.29 -90.49 -52.16
CA SER A 193 2.60 -90.19 -52.80
C SER A 193 2.68 -89.90 -54.31
N PRO A 194 3.84 -89.44 -54.85
CA PRO A 194 4.95 -88.64 -54.30
C PRO A 194 5.41 -87.48 -55.24
N GLY A 195 6.33 -86.63 -54.77
CA GLY A 195 7.25 -85.84 -55.62
C GLY A 195 6.84 -84.37 -55.80
N SER A 196 7.59 -83.41 -55.24
CA SER A 196 8.93 -82.92 -55.61
C SER A 196 8.87 -81.78 -56.64
N ASP A 197 9.25 -80.61 -56.14
CA ASP A 197 10.01 -79.53 -56.80
C ASP A 197 9.48 -78.90 -58.09
N SER A 198 8.91 -77.69 -57.95
CA SER A 198 9.18 -76.54 -58.83
C SER A 198 8.55 -75.29 -58.20
N ASP A 199 9.33 -74.33 -57.70
CA ASP A 199 9.97 -73.24 -58.44
C ASP A 199 9.06 -71.99 -58.55
N ARG A 200 9.59 -70.87 -58.01
CA ARG A 200 9.43 -69.47 -58.47
C ARG A 200 8.02 -68.88 -58.66
N LEU A 201 7.69 -67.80 -57.94
CA LEU A 201 8.11 -66.40 -58.21
C LEU A 201 7.21 -65.39 -57.48
N SER A 202 7.84 -64.28 -57.08
CA SER A 202 7.29 -62.91 -57.01
C SER A 202 6.51 -62.44 -55.78
N LYS A 203 7.17 -61.52 -55.05
CA LYS A 203 6.53 -60.40 -54.33
C LYS A 203 5.50 -59.69 -55.21
N PRO A 204 4.49 -59.07 -54.57
CA PRO A 204 4.16 -57.69 -54.92
C PRO A 204 4.32 -56.77 -53.71
N GLU A 205 5.06 -55.69 -53.91
CA GLU A 205 4.95 -54.47 -53.12
C GLU A 205 3.54 -53.88 -53.31
N LEU A 206 2.84 -53.58 -52.22
CA LEU A 206 1.73 -52.62 -52.20
C LEU A 206 2.16 -51.52 -51.21
N SER A 207 2.65 -50.38 -51.70
CA SER A 207 1.83 -49.23 -52.12
C SER A 207 1.15 -48.56 -50.94
N SER A 208 1.82 -47.51 -50.44
CA SER A 208 1.32 -46.26 -49.84
C SER A 208 0.01 -46.30 -49.04
N PRO A 209 0.00 -45.86 -47.76
CA PRO A 209 -1.23 -45.42 -47.12
C PRO A 209 -1.80 -44.23 -47.90
N VAL A 210 -3.02 -44.43 -48.41
CA VAL A 210 -3.89 -43.42 -49.01
C VAL A 210 -3.85 -42.14 -48.18
N GLU A 211 -3.33 -41.05 -48.75
CA GLU A 211 -3.51 -39.71 -48.22
C GLU A 211 -5.01 -39.38 -48.26
N ILE A 212 -5.71 -39.68 -47.18
CA ILE A 212 -6.97 -39.00 -46.88
C ILE A 212 -6.56 -37.55 -46.66
N SER A 213 -6.92 -36.70 -47.61
CA SER A 213 -6.71 -35.26 -47.60
C SER A 213 -7.34 -34.65 -46.34
N LYS A 214 -6.56 -34.62 -45.24
CA LYS A 214 -6.92 -33.95 -44.00
C LYS A 214 -7.11 -32.47 -44.34
N ILE A 215 -8.36 -32.02 -44.40
CA ILE A 215 -8.70 -30.60 -44.47
C ILE A 215 -8.07 -29.94 -43.23
N ARG A 216 -6.94 -29.23 -43.41
CA ARG A 216 -6.25 -28.55 -42.32
C ARG A 216 -7.09 -27.34 -41.92
N MET A 217 -7.75 -27.41 -40.76
CA MET A 217 -8.49 -26.25 -40.22
C MET A 217 -7.49 -25.13 -39.91
N LYS A 218 -7.65 -23.96 -40.53
CA LYS A 218 -6.81 -22.80 -40.20
C LYS A 218 -7.32 -22.20 -38.88
N PRO A 219 -6.44 -21.91 -37.92
CA PRO A 219 -6.86 -21.24 -36.71
C PRO A 219 -7.36 -19.82 -37.06
N PRO A 220 -8.36 -19.30 -36.34
CA PRO A 220 -8.74 -17.89 -36.48
C PRO A 220 -7.54 -16.98 -36.17
N LEU A 221 -7.57 -15.74 -36.66
CA LEU A 221 -6.55 -14.75 -36.33
C LEU A 221 -6.91 -14.04 -35.03
N PHE A 222 -5.92 -13.68 -34.22
CA PHE A 222 -6.11 -12.93 -32.98
C PHE A 222 -5.49 -11.55 -33.08
N ASP A 223 -6.34 -10.52 -32.98
CA ASP A 223 -5.98 -9.11 -33.07
C ASP A 223 -5.94 -8.41 -31.70
N GLY A 224 -6.20 -9.13 -30.61
CA GLY A 224 -6.27 -8.57 -29.25
C GLY A 224 -7.61 -7.93 -28.88
N LYS A 225 -8.59 -7.84 -29.80
CA LYS A 225 -9.90 -7.19 -29.55
C LYS A 225 -11.00 -8.19 -29.17
N SER A 226 -10.87 -9.43 -29.63
CA SER A 226 -11.79 -10.52 -29.27
C SER A 226 -11.42 -11.14 -27.91
N SER A 227 -12.39 -11.72 -27.21
CA SER A 227 -12.12 -12.38 -25.91
C SER A 227 -11.10 -13.52 -26.06
N TRP A 228 -9.98 -13.40 -25.34
CA TRP A 228 -8.90 -14.39 -25.35
C TRP A 228 -9.38 -15.82 -25.06
N VAL A 229 -10.28 -16.00 -24.08
CA VAL A 229 -10.81 -17.32 -23.68
C VAL A 229 -11.61 -17.96 -24.82
N ASN A 230 -12.39 -17.17 -25.56
CA ASN A 230 -13.18 -17.67 -26.69
C ASN A 230 -12.28 -18.03 -27.87
N TYR A 231 -11.26 -17.21 -28.14
CA TYR A 231 -10.26 -17.48 -29.15
C TYR A 231 -9.47 -18.77 -28.85
N LEU A 232 -8.98 -18.92 -27.62
CA LEU A 232 -8.21 -20.10 -27.20
C LEU A 232 -9.02 -21.39 -27.37
N ARG A 233 -10.31 -21.38 -27.00
CA ARG A 233 -11.21 -22.53 -27.23
C ARG A 233 -11.35 -22.91 -28.70
N GLN A 234 -11.46 -21.92 -29.60
CA GLN A 234 -11.53 -22.16 -31.03
C GLN A 234 -10.20 -22.68 -31.59
N PHE A 235 -9.09 -22.11 -31.12
CA PHE A 235 -7.75 -22.53 -31.48
C PHE A 235 -7.48 -23.97 -31.03
N GLU A 236 -7.83 -24.33 -29.80
CA GLU A 236 -7.68 -25.70 -29.28
C GLU A 236 -8.57 -26.70 -30.02
N ALA A 237 -9.79 -26.32 -30.40
CA ALA A 237 -10.66 -27.16 -31.21
C ALA A 237 -10.04 -27.43 -32.60
N ALA A 238 -9.47 -26.40 -33.25
CA ALA A 238 -8.77 -26.55 -34.52
C ALA A 238 -7.50 -27.41 -34.37
N ALA A 239 -6.74 -27.21 -33.29
CA ALA A 239 -5.52 -27.97 -33.02
C ALA A 239 -5.81 -29.45 -32.74
N LYS A 240 -6.90 -29.75 -32.01
CA LYS A 240 -7.36 -31.11 -31.76
C LYS A 240 -7.85 -31.80 -33.03
N ALA A 241 -8.56 -31.07 -33.90
CA ALA A 241 -9.02 -31.59 -35.19
C ALA A 241 -7.86 -31.90 -36.15
N ASN A 242 -6.78 -31.10 -36.10
CA ASN A 242 -5.60 -31.29 -36.93
C ASN A 242 -4.53 -32.21 -36.32
N GLY A 243 -4.64 -32.55 -35.03
CA GLY A 243 -3.65 -33.36 -34.31
C GLY A 243 -2.32 -32.66 -34.08
N TRP A 244 -2.31 -31.35 -33.86
CA TRP A 244 -1.07 -30.57 -33.69
C TRP A 244 -0.32 -30.95 -32.40
N SER A 245 0.99 -31.15 -32.54
CA SER A 245 1.94 -31.20 -31.44
C SER A 245 2.09 -29.84 -30.73
N LEU A 246 2.71 -29.81 -29.54
CA LEU A 246 2.91 -28.57 -28.79
C LEU A 246 3.75 -27.54 -29.58
N ALA A 247 4.78 -28.00 -30.30
CA ALA A 247 5.59 -27.14 -31.17
C ALA A 247 4.78 -26.58 -32.35
N GLU A 248 3.96 -27.41 -33.01
CA GLU A 248 3.09 -26.93 -34.10
C GLU A 248 2.02 -25.96 -33.60
N LYS A 249 1.51 -26.14 -32.38
CA LYS A 249 0.61 -25.19 -31.74
C LYS A 249 1.31 -23.86 -31.45
N ALA A 250 2.55 -23.87 -30.97
CA ALA A 250 3.33 -22.65 -30.71
C ALA A 250 3.55 -21.84 -32.00
N THR A 251 3.98 -22.52 -33.07
CA THR A 251 4.17 -21.92 -34.40
C THR A 251 2.85 -21.41 -34.97
N ALA A 252 1.78 -22.21 -34.91
CA ALA A 252 0.47 -21.80 -35.41
C ALA A 252 -0.12 -20.63 -34.62
N LEU A 253 0.10 -20.58 -33.30
CA LEU A 253 -0.34 -19.48 -32.45
C LEU A 253 0.43 -18.20 -32.78
N THR A 254 1.75 -18.29 -32.90
CA THR A 254 2.63 -17.17 -33.31
C THR A 254 2.20 -16.58 -34.66
N LEU A 255 1.89 -17.44 -35.64
CA LEU A 255 1.41 -17.01 -36.96
C LEU A 255 -0.02 -16.45 -36.95
N ALA A 256 -0.83 -16.82 -35.94
CA ALA A 256 -2.20 -16.36 -35.81
C ALA A 256 -2.31 -14.99 -35.12
N LEU A 257 -1.28 -14.55 -34.39
CA LEU A 257 -1.23 -13.21 -33.78
C LEU A 257 -1.10 -12.13 -34.85
N ARG A 258 -1.92 -11.08 -34.74
CA ARG A 258 -1.88 -9.88 -35.60
C ARG A 258 -2.11 -8.61 -34.79
N GLY A 259 -1.72 -7.47 -35.36
CA GLY A 259 -1.94 -6.15 -34.74
C GLY A 259 -1.31 -6.06 -33.34
N ASP A 260 -2.02 -5.46 -32.40
CA ASP A 260 -1.55 -5.23 -31.02
C ASP A 260 -1.11 -6.52 -30.30
N ALA A 261 -1.65 -7.69 -30.70
CA ALA A 261 -1.28 -8.97 -30.13
C ALA A 261 0.13 -9.45 -30.54
N THR A 262 0.68 -8.92 -31.64
CA THR A 262 2.06 -9.24 -32.07
C THR A 262 3.13 -8.59 -31.21
N ASP A 263 2.79 -7.52 -30.47
CA ASP A 263 3.72 -6.87 -29.54
C ASP A 263 4.20 -7.83 -28.44
N ILE A 264 3.43 -8.87 -28.11
CA ILE A 264 3.84 -9.90 -27.14
C ILE A 264 5.05 -10.68 -27.64
N LEU A 265 5.17 -10.88 -28.96
CA LEU A 265 6.33 -11.56 -29.53
C LEU A 265 7.61 -10.73 -29.34
N GLN A 266 7.53 -9.40 -29.26
CA GLN A 266 8.69 -8.56 -28.96
C GLN A 266 9.15 -8.67 -27.50
N THR A 267 8.24 -9.02 -26.60
CA THR A 267 8.56 -9.20 -25.17
C THR A 267 9.12 -10.58 -24.83
N LEU A 268 9.04 -11.54 -25.76
CA LEU A 268 9.46 -12.93 -25.59
C LEU A 268 10.75 -13.21 -26.35
N SER A 269 11.64 -14.01 -25.76
CA SER A 269 12.82 -14.54 -26.46
C SER A 269 12.43 -15.60 -27.50
N LEU A 270 13.30 -15.86 -28.50
CA LEU A 270 13.02 -16.82 -29.57
C LEU A 270 12.78 -18.25 -29.05
N GLU A 271 13.47 -18.64 -27.97
CA GLU A 271 13.29 -19.95 -27.32
C GLU A 271 11.91 -20.06 -26.63
N GLU A 272 11.39 -18.95 -26.10
CA GLU A 272 10.07 -18.92 -25.44
C GLU A 272 8.91 -18.84 -26.46
N GLN A 273 9.17 -18.38 -27.68
CA GLN A 273 8.20 -18.38 -28.78
C GLN A 273 7.97 -19.80 -29.36
N GLU A 274 8.90 -20.72 -29.14
CA GLU A 274 8.73 -22.13 -29.52
C GLU A 274 7.95 -22.93 -28.46
N ASP A 275 7.79 -22.39 -27.24
CA ASP A 275 6.98 -23.00 -26.17
C ASP A 275 5.55 -22.46 -26.17
N TYR A 276 4.61 -23.32 -26.54
CA TYR A 276 3.17 -23.05 -26.54
C TYR A 276 2.66 -22.54 -25.20
N HIS A 277 3.15 -23.08 -24.07
CA HIS A 277 2.65 -22.72 -22.75
C HIS A 277 3.11 -21.32 -22.34
N GLN A 278 4.32 -20.90 -22.71
CA GLN A 278 4.79 -19.55 -22.43
C GLN A 278 4.06 -18.51 -23.28
N LEU A 279 3.80 -18.80 -24.56
CA LEU A 279 3.00 -17.94 -25.43
C LEU A 279 1.59 -17.74 -24.88
N VAL A 280 0.88 -18.84 -24.57
CA VAL A 280 -0.47 -18.78 -23.99
C VAL A 280 -0.47 -17.98 -22.69
N ARG A 281 0.51 -18.19 -21.81
CA ARG A 281 0.63 -17.46 -20.55
C ARG A 281 0.78 -15.95 -20.76
N HIS A 282 1.63 -15.51 -21.68
CA HIS A 282 1.81 -14.08 -21.93
C HIS A 282 0.57 -13.44 -22.57
N LEU A 283 -0.10 -14.18 -23.45
CA LEU A 283 -1.39 -13.77 -24.02
C LEU A 283 -2.50 -13.71 -22.97
N GLU A 284 -2.53 -14.65 -22.02
CA GLU A 284 -3.43 -14.60 -20.87
C GLU A 284 -3.16 -13.38 -19.99
N MET A 285 -1.90 -13.10 -19.66
CA MET A 285 -1.55 -11.93 -18.84
C MET A 285 -1.98 -10.61 -19.48
N ARG A 286 -1.88 -10.49 -20.82
CA ARG A 286 -2.21 -9.23 -21.52
C ARG A 286 -3.70 -9.12 -21.87
N TYR A 287 -4.34 -10.21 -22.29
CA TYR A 287 -5.68 -10.20 -22.89
C TYR A 287 -6.77 -10.96 -22.11
N ALA A 288 -6.46 -11.69 -21.04
CA ALA A 288 -7.48 -12.36 -20.22
C ALA A 288 -8.19 -11.41 -19.21
N GLN A 289 -8.32 -10.12 -19.54
CA GLN A 289 -8.84 -9.05 -18.68
C GLN A 289 -10.36 -9.14 -18.36
N CYS A 290 -11.01 -10.31 -18.46
CA CYS A 290 -12.45 -10.46 -18.21
C CYS A 290 -12.81 -11.18 -16.91
N ILE A 291 -11.87 -11.45 -16.00
CA ILE A 291 -12.19 -11.92 -14.63
C ILE A 291 -12.11 -10.77 -13.62
N THR A 292 -12.62 -9.60 -13.97
CA THR A 292 -13.04 -8.63 -12.95
C THR A 292 -14.45 -9.01 -12.52
N LYS A 293 -14.59 -9.88 -11.51
CA LYS A 293 -15.85 -9.92 -10.75
C LYS A 293 -15.95 -8.58 -10.02
N TYR A 294 -16.74 -7.67 -10.55
CA TYR A 294 -17.11 -6.45 -9.85
C TYR A 294 -17.78 -6.83 -8.52
N HIS A 295 -17.16 -6.50 -7.38
CA HIS A 295 -17.89 -6.34 -6.13
C HIS A 295 -18.27 -4.87 -6.00
N ARG A 296 -19.57 -4.60 -6.01
CA ARG A 296 -20.11 -3.27 -5.73
C ARG A 296 -20.26 -3.16 -4.22
N ASP A 297 -19.27 -2.60 -3.55
CA ASP A 297 -19.47 -2.14 -2.17
C ASP A 297 -20.36 -0.90 -2.15
N THR A 298 -21.16 -0.78 -1.09
CA THR A 298 -22.28 0.15 -0.89
C THR A 298 -21.90 1.63 -0.80
N LYS A 299 -20.68 2.02 -1.19
CA LYS A 299 -20.20 3.42 -1.12
C LYS A 299 -19.61 3.98 -2.42
N GLY A 300 -19.79 3.32 -3.56
CA GLY A 300 -19.52 3.94 -4.87
C GLY A 300 -18.05 4.22 -5.20
N VAL A 301 -17.10 3.57 -4.51
CA VAL A 301 -15.67 3.65 -4.87
C VAL A 301 -15.34 2.48 -5.80
N GLN A 302 -14.85 2.78 -7.01
CA GLN A 302 -14.33 1.76 -7.91
C GLN A 302 -12.91 1.39 -7.48
N VAL A 303 -12.74 0.20 -6.92
CA VAL A 303 -11.42 -0.37 -6.65
C VAL A 303 -11.12 -1.41 -7.71
N VAL A 304 -10.15 -1.12 -8.58
CA VAL A 304 -9.69 -2.02 -9.64
C VAL A 304 -8.54 -2.86 -9.07
N TYR A 305 -8.82 -4.10 -8.69
CA TYR A 305 -7.78 -5.05 -8.28
C TYR A 305 -7.20 -5.78 -9.49
N TRP A 306 -5.88 -5.69 -9.69
CA TRP A 306 -5.14 -6.51 -10.64
C TRP A 306 -4.77 -7.85 -9.99
N ILE A 307 -5.49 -8.92 -10.34
CA ILE A 307 -5.11 -10.28 -9.91
C ILE A 307 -4.04 -10.81 -10.88
N LEU A 308 -2.76 -10.57 -10.56
CA LEU A 308 -1.64 -11.20 -11.25
C LEU A 308 -1.47 -12.65 -10.71
N LYS A 309 -2.00 -13.63 -11.46
CA LYS A 309 -1.68 -15.05 -11.22
C LYS A 309 -0.32 -15.38 -11.84
N MET A 310 0.72 -15.41 -11.02
CA MET A 310 2.02 -15.97 -11.43
C MET A 310 2.18 -17.41 -10.89
N PRO A 311 2.42 -18.42 -11.74
CA PRO A 311 2.82 -19.74 -11.28
C PRO A 311 4.29 -19.68 -10.83
N VAL A 312 4.53 -19.90 -9.54
CA VAL A 312 5.87 -20.17 -9.00
C VAL A 312 5.99 -21.68 -8.80
N ARG A 313 7.05 -22.28 -9.35
CA ARG A 313 7.33 -23.71 -9.14
C ARG A 313 8.18 -23.89 -7.89
N ASP A 314 7.79 -24.83 -7.03
CA ASP A 314 8.64 -25.27 -5.92
C ASP A 314 9.80 -26.15 -6.44
N ARG A 315 10.75 -26.51 -5.56
CA ARG A 315 11.91 -27.37 -5.91
C ARG A 315 11.51 -28.78 -6.38
N GLU A 316 10.25 -29.15 -6.25
CA GLU A 316 9.69 -30.45 -6.67
C GLU A 316 8.83 -30.32 -7.95
N GLY A 317 8.83 -29.14 -8.60
CA GLY A 317 8.19 -28.91 -9.89
C GLY A 317 6.68 -28.69 -9.83
N ARG A 318 6.08 -28.57 -8.64
CA ARG A 318 4.65 -28.32 -8.46
C ARG A 318 4.35 -26.83 -8.67
N CYS A 319 3.31 -26.53 -9.45
CA CYS A 319 2.85 -25.16 -9.65
C CYS A 319 2.10 -24.66 -8.42
N LEU A 320 2.67 -23.67 -7.72
CA LEU A 320 1.99 -22.89 -6.69
C LEU A 320 1.47 -21.59 -7.30
N ILE A 321 0.20 -21.28 -7.07
CA ILE A 321 -0.42 -20.02 -7.48
C ILE A 321 -0.26 -19.05 -6.31
N LEU A 322 0.66 -18.10 -6.42
CA LEU A 322 0.77 -17.00 -5.46
C LEU A 322 -0.18 -15.87 -5.89
N ILE A 323 -1.10 -15.50 -4.99
CA ILE A 323 -1.98 -14.35 -5.17
C ILE A 323 -1.28 -13.17 -4.50
N TYR A 324 -0.73 -12.24 -5.29
CA TYR A 324 -0.25 -10.96 -4.77
C TYR A 324 -1.35 -9.91 -4.90
N LEU A 325 -1.77 -9.35 -3.76
CA LEU A 325 -2.54 -8.11 -3.71
C LEU A 325 -1.54 -6.95 -3.78
N ILE A 326 -1.46 -6.29 -4.93
CA ILE A 326 -0.68 -5.06 -5.07
C ILE A 326 -1.62 -3.89 -4.77
N ASP A 327 -1.42 -3.25 -3.62
CA ASP A 327 -2.05 -1.96 -3.30
C ASP A 327 -1.44 -0.87 -4.19
N LEU A 328 -2.13 -0.49 -5.26
CA LEU A 328 -1.86 0.80 -5.91
C LEU A 328 -2.69 1.87 -5.20
N LYS A 329 -1.99 2.73 -4.45
CA LYS A 329 -2.55 3.97 -3.94
C LYS A 329 -3.20 4.77 -5.07
N LEU A 330 -4.41 5.23 -4.75
CA LEU A 330 -5.21 6.29 -5.37
C LEU A 330 -4.43 7.24 -6.29
N LEU A 331 -4.88 7.33 -7.53
CA LEU A 331 -4.84 8.57 -8.33
C LEU A 331 -6.25 9.14 -8.40
#